data_AF-A0A2N1JM65-F1
#
_entry.id   AF-A0A2N1JM65-F1
#
_cell.length_a   1.000
_cell.length_b   1.000
_cell.length_c   1.000
_cell.angle_alpha   90.00
_cell.angle_beta   90.00
_cell.angle_gamma   90.00
#
_symmetry.space_group_name_H-M   'P 1'
#
loop_
_entity.id
_entity.type
_entity.pdbx_description
1 polymer ?
#
loop_
_entity_poly.entity_id
_entity_poly.type
_entity_poly.pdbx_seq_one_letter_code
_entity_poly.pdbx_strand_id
1 'polypeptide(L)'
;MEWEHLFDDLEGQLAAEWEAERAALDAESERLRISKLTLHDRLRAMSATEGGMVLELAGGERWDAVLRVVGADWVGVSAGGDSRMRIAPLGAIESLAVDHGSLLASLSATPPDGGLRGRMTLGFVLRDLARRRVPVTLGRRSGDPQHGTIDRAGADHLDLALHDPHEPRRVRSVRGFRCIPFAALSWVRVEDGGGVV
;
A
#
# COMPACT_ATOMS: atom_id res chain seq x y z
N MET A 1 27.64 42.41 43.49
CA MET A 1 28.47 42.13 42.31
C MET A 1 28.90 40.67 42.24
N GLU A 2 29.77 40.09 43.09
CA GLU A 2 30.09 38.62 42.98
C GLU A 2 28.87 37.69 43.13
N TRP A 3 27.95 38.03 44.04
CA TRP A 3 26.72 37.26 44.23
C TRP A 3 25.76 37.36 43.05
N GLU A 4 25.66 38.51 42.39
CA GLU A 4 24.77 38.69 41.24
C GLU A 4 25.25 37.83 40.06
N HIS A 5 26.56 37.80 39.80
CA HIS A 5 27.13 36.92 38.78
C HIS A 5 26.89 35.43 39.06
N LEU A 6 27.01 35.01 40.33
CA LEU A 6 26.72 33.62 40.71
C LEU A 6 25.25 33.25 40.51
N PHE A 7 24.31 34.16 40.84
CA PHE A 7 22.88 33.92 40.61
C PHE A 7 22.55 33.88 39.11
N ASP A 8 23.10 34.80 38.32
CA ASP A 8 22.93 34.82 36.86
C ASP A 8 23.44 33.50 36.22
N ASP A 9 24.59 33.00 36.66
CA ASP A 9 25.17 31.75 36.16
C ASP A 9 24.30 30.53 36.53
N LEU A 10 23.79 30.46 37.76
CA LEU A 10 22.92 29.37 38.21
C LEU A 10 21.55 29.41 37.52
N GLU A 11 20.98 30.60 37.31
CA GLU A 11 19.74 30.78 36.56
C GLU A 11 19.93 30.35 35.09
N GLY A 12 21.06 30.69 34.47
CA GLY A 12 21.41 30.25 33.12
C GLY A 12 21.56 28.72 33.02
N GLN A 13 22.21 28.09 34.01
CA GLN A 13 22.34 26.64 34.09
C GLN A 13 20.98 25.95 34.22
N LEU A 14 20.13 26.41 35.14
CA LEU A 14 18.80 25.84 35.36
C LEU A 14 17.90 26.01 34.13
N ALA A 15 17.92 27.17 33.48
CA ALA A 15 17.16 27.43 32.27
C ALA A 15 17.59 26.49 31.12
N ALA A 16 18.89 26.28 30.95
CA ALA A 16 19.42 25.34 29.96
C ALA A 16 19.03 23.89 30.25
N GLU A 17 19.07 23.46 31.52
CA GLU A 17 18.62 22.12 31.93
C GLU A 17 17.13 21.91 31.65
N TRP A 18 16.29 22.89 31.97
CA TRP A 18 14.85 22.83 31.68
C TRP A 18 14.54 22.80 30.18
N GLU A 19 15.24 23.59 29.37
CA GLU A 19 15.05 23.57 27.92
C GLU A 19 15.49 22.23 27.33
N ALA A 20 16.59 21.66 27.82
CA ALA A 20 17.06 20.34 27.43
C ALA A 20 16.08 19.22 27.84
N GLU A 21 15.55 19.26 29.07
CA GLU A 21 14.55 18.30 29.54
C GLU A 21 13.27 18.38 28.70
N ARG A 22 12.78 19.59 28.42
CA ARG A 22 11.61 19.82 27.58
C ARG A 22 11.83 19.28 26.16
N ALA A 23 12.97 19.58 25.55
CA ALA A 23 13.31 19.07 24.22
C ALA A 23 13.38 17.54 24.20
N ALA A 24 13.91 16.91 25.26
CA ALA A 24 13.96 15.46 25.39
C ALA A 24 12.56 14.83 25.51
N LEU A 25 11.67 15.46 26.29
CA LEU A 25 10.28 15.03 26.43
C LEU A 25 9.50 15.16 25.12
N ASP A 26 9.68 16.28 24.40
CA ASP A 26 9.04 16.51 23.10
C ASP A 26 9.51 15.47 22.05
N ALA A 27 10.81 15.18 22.01
CA ALA A 27 11.38 14.17 21.13
C ALA A 27 10.87 12.75 21.44
N GLU A 28 10.73 12.40 22.71
CA GLU A 28 10.20 11.10 23.12
C GLU A 28 8.70 10.97 22.80
N SER A 29 7.92 12.03 23.07
CA SER A 29 6.51 12.10 22.69
C SER A 29 6.32 11.89 21.19
N GLU A 30 7.17 12.53 20.37
CA GLU A 30 7.11 12.38 18.91
C GLU A 30 7.50 10.96 18.45
N ARG A 31 8.53 10.35 19.04
CA ARG A 31 8.89 8.95 18.77
C ARG A 31 7.74 8.00 19.12
N LEU A 32 7.11 8.18 20.28
CA LEU A 32 5.97 7.38 20.70
C LEU A 32 4.77 7.57 19.76
N ARG A 33 4.53 8.80 19.29
CA ARG A 33 3.49 9.07 18.29
C ARG A 33 3.77 8.35 16.98
N ILE A 34 4.99 8.47 16.44
CA ILE A 34 5.40 7.80 15.19
C ILE A 34 5.32 6.28 15.33
N SER A 35 5.68 5.71 16.48
CA SER A 35 5.65 4.25 16.71
C SER A 35 4.26 3.62 16.56
N LYS A 36 3.19 4.43 16.69
CA LYS A 36 1.80 3.99 16.55
C LYS A 36 1.27 4.09 15.13
N LEU A 37 1.99 4.74 14.21
CA LEU A 37 1.57 4.86 12.81
C LEU A 37 1.75 3.52 12.10
N THR A 38 0.71 3.09 11.40
CA THR A 38 0.79 1.92 10.54
C THR A 38 1.27 2.31 9.14
N LEU A 39 1.78 1.34 8.37
CA LEU A 39 2.06 1.56 6.95
C LEU A 39 0.81 2.02 6.19
N HIS A 40 -0.36 1.52 6.58
CA HIS A 40 -1.64 1.91 6.00
C HIS A 40 -1.94 3.40 6.20
N ASP A 41 -1.71 3.94 7.41
CA ASP A 41 -1.86 5.37 7.70
C ASP A 41 -0.93 6.21 6.82
N ARG A 42 0.32 5.76 6.66
CA ARG A 42 1.30 6.46 5.81
C ARG A 42 0.92 6.45 4.34
N LEU A 43 0.46 5.32 3.80
CA LEU A 43 -0.01 5.22 2.42
C LEU A 43 -1.25 6.09 2.19
N ARG A 44 -2.16 6.17 3.16
CA ARG A 44 -3.30 7.10 3.09
C ARG A 44 -2.85 8.55 3.00
N ALA A 45 -1.92 8.97 3.86
CA ALA A 45 -1.36 10.32 3.80
C ALA A 45 -0.73 10.62 2.43
N MET A 46 0.04 9.66 1.87
CA MET A 46 0.66 9.78 0.55
C MET A 46 -0.35 9.79 -0.60
N SER A 47 -1.51 9.13 -0.45
CA SER A 47 -2.53 9.11 -1.50
C SER A 47 -3.17 10.48 -1.75
N ALA A 48 -3.12 11.39 -0.76
CA ALA A 48 -3.70 12.73 -0.87
C ALA A 48 -2.85 13.70 -1.73
N THR A 49 -1.57 13.40 -1.94
CA THR A 49 -0.64 14.28 -2.68
C THR A 49 -0.45 13.88 -4.14
N GLU A 50 -1.04 12.74 -4.57
CA GLU A 50 -0.89 12.16 -5.91
C GLU A 50 0.57 12.03 -6.39
N GLY A 51 1.52 11.94 -5.45
CA GLY A 51 2.94 11.82 -5.75
C GLY A 51 3.30 10.46 -6.36
N GLY A 52 4.35 10.46 -7.20
CA GLY A 52 4.96 9.22 -7.68
C GLY A 52 5.72 8.51 -6.56
N MET A 53 5.68 7.17 -6.59
CA MET A 53 6.39 6.30 -5.66
C MET A 53 6.90 5.07 -6.38
N VAL A 54 7.98 4.49 -5.87
CA VAL A 54 8.41 3.16 -6.27
C VAL A 54 7.92 2.15 -5.25
N LEU A 55 7.18 1.13 -5.69
CA LEU A 55 6.81 -0.02 -4.86
C LEU A 55 7.63 -1.24 -5.26
N GLU A 56 8.22 -1.90 -4.27
CA GLU A 56 8.82 -3.21 -4.44
C GLU A 56 7.91 -4.25 -3.78
N LEU A 57 7.53 -5.26 -4.54
CA LEU A 57 6.57 -6.27 -4.15
C LEU A 57 7.22 -7.65 -4.08
N ALA A 58 6.65 -8.50 -3.23
CA ALA A 58 7.05 -9.89 -3.12
C ALA A 58 7.06 -10.59 -4.49
N GLY A 59 8.02 -11.48 -4.73
CA GLY A 59 8.21 -12.06 -6.07
C GLY A 59 9.03 -11.17 -7.02
N GLY A 60 9.62 -10.07 -6.51
CA GLY A 60 10.66 -9.30 -7.18
C GLY A 60 10.16 -8.23 -8.15
N GLU A 61 8.87 -7.90 -8.10
CA GLU A 61 8.27 -6.92 -9.00
C GLU A 61 8.49 -5.50 -8.48
N ARG A 62 8.87 -4.58 -9.36
CA ARG A 62 9.11 -3.17 -9.05
C ARG A 62 8.23 -2.27 -9.90
N TRP A 63 7.43 -1.42 -9.27
CA TRP A 63 6.52 -0.49 -9.94
C TRP A 63 6.91 0.96 -9.67
N ASP A 64 7.15 1.72 -10.75
CA ASP A 64 7.03 3.18 -10.71
C ASP A 64 5.54 3.53 -10.79
N ALA A 65 4.97 3.94 -9.67
CA ALA A 65 3.55 3.92 -9.39
C ALA A 65 3.04 5.26 -8.87
N VAL A 66 1.80 5.59 -9.23
CA VAL A 66 1.01 6.63 -8.56
C VAL A 66 -0.09 5.94 -7.78
N LEU A 67 -0.15 6.21 -6.49
CA LEU A 67 -1.16 5.66 -5.59
C LEU A 67 -2.53 6.25 -5.91
N ARG A 68 -3.50 5.40 -6.28
CA ARG A 68 -4.85 5.84 -6.68
C ARG A 68 -5.89 5.56 -5.62
N VAL A 69 -5.72 4.47 -4.87
CA VAL A 69 -6.67 4.07 -3.83
C VAL A 69 -5.95 3.27 -2.76
N VAL A 70 -6.35 3.48 -1.51
CA VAL A 70 -5.96 2.67 -0.36
C VAL A 70 -7.23 2.03 0.20
N GLY A 71 -7.34 0.71 0.08
CA GLY A 71 -8.39 -0.08 0.70
C GLY A 71 -8.01 -0.51 2.11
N ALA A 72 -8.74 -1.44 2.73
CA ALA A 72 -8.49 -1.86 4.11
C ALA A 72 -7.15 -2.61 4.29
N ASP A 73 -6.81 -3.46 3.32
CA ASP A 73 -5.66 -4.38 3.34
C ASP A 73 -4.98 -4.49 1.97
N TRP A 74 -5.22 -3.52 1.07
CA TRP A 74 -4.67 -3.45 -0.28
C TRP A 74 -4.51 -2.00 -0.77
N VAL A 75 -3.68 -1.81 -1.80
CA VAL A 75 -3.55 -0.55 -2.55
C VAL A 75 -3.81 -0.78 -4.03
N GLY A 76 -4.41 0.22 -4.68
CA GLY A 76 -4.54 0.29 -6.12
C GLY A 76 -3.68 1.42 -6.68
N VAL A 77 -2.90 1.10 -7.71
CA VAL A 77 -1.96 2.02 -8.35
C VAL A 77 -2.11 2.00 -9.87
N SER A 78 -1.70 3.09 -10.51
CA SER A 78 -1.32 3.10 -11.94
C SER A 78 0.19 3.08 -12.03
N ALA A 79 0.80 2.31 -12.94
CA ALA A 79 2.25 2.14 -12.98
C ALA A 79 2.84 2.22 -14.40
N GLY A 80 4.02 2.84 -14.54
CA GLY A 80 4.85 2.79 -15.75
C GLY A 80 4.14 3.24 -17.03
N GLY A 81 3.28 4.26 -16.96
CA GLY A 81 2.50 4.76 -18.11
C GLY A 81 1.30 3.88 -18.50
N ASP A 82 1.13 2.72 -17.86
CA ASP A 82 -0.06 1.87 -18.01
C ASP A 82 -1.20 2.41 -17.13
N SER A 83 -2.32 2.78 -17.75
CA SER A 83 -3.50 3.27 -17.05
C SER A 83 -4.29 2.16 -16.37
N ARG A 84 -4.01 0.88 -16.68
CA ARG A 84 -4.66 -0.25 -16.03
C ARG A 84 -4.34 -0.27 -14.55
N MET A 85 -5.39 -0.51 -13.77
CA MET A 85 -5.27 -0.61 -12.32
C MET A 85 -4.50 -1.87 -11.95
N ARG A 86 -3.43 -1.67 -11.18
CA ARG A 86 -2.71 -2.73 -10.48
C ARG A 86 -3.07 -2.67 -9.01
N ILE A 87 -3.34 -3.83 -8.43
CA ILE A 87 -3.78 -4.02 -7.05
C ILE A 87 -2.68 -4.81 -6.35
N ALA A 88 -2.20 -4.34 -5.21
CA ALA A 88 -1.26 -5.07 -4.37
C ALA A 88 -1.83 -5.21 -2.95
N PRO A 89 -1.84 -6.43 -2.35
CA PRO A 89 -2.09 -6.58 -0.92
C PRO A 89 -1.03 -5.83 -0.12
N LEU A 90 -1.39 -5.20 1.00
CA LEU A 90 -0.42 -4.50 1.84
C LEU A 90 0.68 -5.44 2.35
N GLY A 91 0.30 -6.67 2.70
CA GLY A 91 1.26 -7.68 3.16
C GLY A 91 2.21 -8.19 2.06
N ALA A 92 2.05 -7.76 0.80
CA ALA A 92 2.97 -8.08 -0.29
C ALA A 92 3.97 -6.96 -0.60
N ILE A 93 3.81 -5.76 -0.01
CA ILE A 93 4.73 -4.65 -0.19
C ILE A 93 5.98 -4.93 0.67
N GLU A 94 7.14 -5.03 0.03
CA GLU A 94 8.42 -5.26 0.69
C GLU A 94 9.13 -3.94 0.98
N SER A 95 9.04 -2.98 0.07
CA SER A 95 9.56 -1.64 0.28
C SER A 95 8.76 -0.60 -0.53
N LEU A 96 8.85 0.66 -0.12
CA LEU A 96 8.41 1.79 -0.91
C LEU A 96 9.46 2.91 -0.88
N ALA A 97 9.64 3.61 -1.99
CA ALA A 97 10.48 4.79 -2.09
C ALA A 97 9.68 5.99 -2.60
N VAL A 98 9.85 7.12 -1.94
CA VAL A 98 9.25 8.42 -2.26
C VAL A 98 10.28 9.51 -2.02
N ASP A 99 10.03 10.73 -2.47
CA ASP A 99 10.86 11.87 -2.11
C ASP A 99 10.81 12.14 -0.59
N HIS A 100 11.86 12.81 -0.08
CA HIS A 100 12.01 13.05 1.35
C HIS A 100 10.85 13.86 1.95
N GLY A 101 10.30 14.81 1.20
CA GLY A 101 9.18 15.64 1.62
C GLY A 101 7.92 14.81 1.81
N SER A 102 7.57 13.97 0.83
CA SER A 102 6.45 13.03 0.92
C SER A 102 6.64 12.01 2.05
N LEU A 103 7.87 11.54 2.26
CA LEU A 103 8.18 10.61 3.35
C LEU A 103 7.91 11.24 4.72
N LEU A 104 8.36 12.48 4.95
CA LEU A 104 8.13 13.20 6.21
C LEU A 104 6.67 13.62 6.37
N ALA A 105 6.03 14.12 5.31
CA ALA A 105 4.62 14.51 5.34
C ALA A 105 3.71 13.34 5.73
N SER A 106 4.06 12.11 5.34
CA SER A 106 3.33 10.89 5.71
C SER A 106 3.35 10.54 7.21
N LEU A 107 4.22 11.19 8.00
CA LEU A 107 4.27 11.02 9.46
C LEU A 107 3.18 11.84 10.17
N SER A 108 2.57 12.82 9.49
CA SER A 108 1.49 13.62 10.07
C SER A 108 0.25 12.77 10.32
N ALA A 109 -0.48 13.05 11.39
CA ALA A 109 -1.72 12.35 11.70
C ALA A 109 -2.73 12.56 10.57
N THR A 110 -3.17 11.45 9.97
CA THR A 110 -4.26 11.48 8.98
C THR A 110 -5.59 11.37 9.73
N PRO A 111 -6.59 12.23 9.44
CA PRO A 111 -7.92 12.08 10.02
C PRO A 111 -8.48 10.68 9.77
N PRO A 112 -9.29 10.12 10.70
CA PRO A 112 -9.91 8.81 10.50
C PRO A 112 -10.74 8.80 9.21
N ASP A 113 -10.50 7.77 8.39
CA ASP A 113 -11.17 7.61 7.11
C ASP A 113 -12.65 7.22 7.32
N GLY A 114 -13.56 8.15 7.03
CA GLY A 114 -15.00 7.90 7.00
C GLY A 114 -15.50 7.33 5.67
N GLY A 115 -14.62 7.13 4.68
CA GLY A 115 -14.99 6.72 3.34
C GLY A 115 -15.24 5.21 3.21
N LEU A 116 -16.24 4.84 2.39
CA LEU A 116 -16.54 3.44 2.08
C LEU A 116 -15.33 2.69 1.48
N ARG A 117 -14.50 3.39 0.69
CA ARG A 117 -13.33 2.82 -0.01
C ARG A 117 -12.30 2.26 0.96
N GLY A 118 -11.98 2.97 2.04
CA GLY A 118 -11.00 2.51 3.04
C GLY A 118 -11.45 1.30 3.86
N ARG A 119 -12.73 0.93 3.78
CA ARG A 119 -13.30 -0.25 4.45
C ARG A 119 -13.38 -1.48 3.54
N MET A 120 -13.12 -1.33 2.25
CA MET A 120 -13.17 -2.43 1.28
C MET A 120 -11.91 -3.29 1.42
N THR A 121 -12.09 -4.57 1.73
CA THR A 121 -10.98 -5.54 1.78
C THR A 121 -10.61 -6.05 0.40
N LEU A 122 -9.44 -6.68 0.28
CA LEU A 122 -8.96 -7.32 -0.94
C LEU A 122 -9.97 -8.36 -1.42
N GLY A 123 -10.50 -9.18 -0.49
CA GLY A 123 -11.53 -10.17 -0.80
C GLY A 123 -12.80 -9.53 -1.38
N PHE A 124 -13.19 -8.34 -0.93
CA PHE A 124 -14.32 -7.60 -1.53
C PHE A 124 -14.04 -7.29 -3.01
N VAL A 125 -12.85 -6.76 -3.31
CA VAL A 125 -12.45 -6.38 -4.67
C VAL A 125 -12.32 -7.60 -5.58
N LEU A 126 -11.71 -8.69 -5.10
CA LEU A 126 -11.57 -9.92 -5.88
C LEU A 126 -12.93 -10.56 -6.19
N ARG A 127 -13.91 -10.47 -5.27
CA ARG A 127 -15.29 -10.91 -5.52
C ARG A 127 -15.99 -10.04 -6.56
N ASP A 128 -15.72 -8.73 -6.56
CA ASP A 128 -16.22 -7.83 -7.61
C ASP A 128 -15.66 -8.20 -8.99
N LEU A 129 -14.36 -8.45 -9.10
CA LEU A 129 -13.72 -8.91 -10.33
C LEU A 129 -14.27 -10.26 -10.80
N ALA A 130 -14.48 -11.21 -9.88
CA ALA A 130 -15.09 -12.51 -10.17
C ALA A 130 -16.53 -12.36 -10.69
N ARG A 131 -17.33 -11.50 -10.05
CA ARG A 131 -18.71 -11.22 -10.46
C ARG A 131 -18.78 -10.63 -11.86
N ARG A 132 -17.86 -9.71 -12.19
CA ARG A 132 -17.78 -9.06 -13.50
C ARG A 132 -17.06 -9.89 -14.57
N ARG A 133 -16.46 -11.03 -14.20
CA ARG A 133 -15.71 -11.93 -15.10
C ARG A 133 -14.63 -11.20 -15.90
N VAL A 134 -13.97 -10.23 -15.26
CA VAL A 134 -12.90 -9.45 -15.88
C VAL A 134 -11.64 -10.30 -15.95
N PRO A 135 -10.95 -10.35 -17.11
CA PRO A 135 -9.65 -11.00 -17.18
C PRO A 135 -8.63 -10.30 -16.29
N VAL A 136 -7.74 -11.08 -15.69
CA VAL A 136 -6.71 -10.60 -14.78
C VAL A 136 -5.39 -11.30 -15.07
N THR A 137 -4.30 -10.61 -14.77
CA THR A 137 -3.00 -11.23 -14.59
C THR A 137 -2.63 -11.17 -13.11
N LEU A 138 -2.25 -12.31 -12.54
CA LEU A 138 -1.89 -12.43 -11.13
C LEU A 138 -0.40 -12.67 -10.98
N GLY A 139 0.28 -11.82 -10.21
CA GLY A 139 1.60 -12.11 -9.67
C GLY A 139 1.48 -12.84 -8.35
N ARG A 140 2.29 -13.88 -8.16
CA ARG A 140 2.41 -14.60 -6.89
C ARG A 140 3.75 -14.28 -6.26
N ARG A 141 3.88 -14.56 -4.96
CA ARG A 141 5.16 -14.44 -4.24
C ARG A 141 6.29 -15.28 -4.85
N SER A 142 5.95 -16.32 -5.62
CA SER A 142 6.88 -17.14 -6.38
C SER A 142 6.27 -17.66 -7.68
N GLY A 143 7.13 -17.89 -8.66
CA GLY A 143 6.77 -18.39 -9.99
C GLY A 143 6.19 -17.31 -10.90
N ASP A 144 5.99 -17.70 -12.15
CA ASP A 144 5.60 -16.74 -13.19
C ASP A 144 4.17 -16.20 -12.99
N PRO A 145 3.91 -14.97 -13.45
CA PRO A 145 2.57 -14.41 -13.49
C PRO A 145 1.61 -15.27 -14.30
N GLN A 146 0.36 -15.34 -13.84
CA GLN A 146 -0.66 -16.19 -14.43
C GLN A 146 -1.83 -15.36 -14.95
N HIS A 147 -2.15 -15.52 -16.22
CA HIS A 147 -3.32 -14.89 -16.84
C HIS A 147 -4.55 -15.80 -16.72
N GLY A 148 -5.71 -15.20 -16.47
CA GLY A 148 -6.97 -15.93 -16.47
C GLY A 148 -8.15 -15.07 -16.03
N THR A 149 -9.25 -15.74 -15.68
CA THR A 149 -10.43 -15.08 -15.11
C THR A 149 -10.75 -15.69 -13.76
N ILE A 150 -11.05 -14.84 -12.77
CA ILE A 150 -11.44 -15.30 -11.43
C ILE A 150 -12.85 -15.89 -11.52
N ASP A 151 -12.97 -17.18 -11.18
CA ASP A 151 -14.26 -17.87 -11.13
C ASP A 151 -15.00 -17.59 -9.84
N ARG A 152 -14.25 -17.59 -8.72
CA ARG A 152 -14.75 -17.41 -7.37
C ARG A 152 -13.67 -16.76 -6.51
N ALA A 153 -14.09 -16.00 -5.52
CA ALA A 153 -13.23 -15.50 -4.45
C ALA A 153 -13.89 -15.82 -3.10
N GLY A 154 -13.28 -16.75 -2.37
CA GLY A 154 -13.68 -17.22 -1.05
C GLY A 154 -13.28 -16.24 0.05
N ALA A 155 -13.15 -16.74 1.28
CA ALA A 155 -12.77 -15.92 2.44
C ALA A 155 -11.32 -15.42 2.35
N ASP A 156 -10.43 -16.31 1.92
CA ASP A 156 -8.98 -16.16 1.96
C ASP A 156 -8.28 -16.72 0.70
N HIS A 157 -9.05 -17.09 -0.32
CA HIS A 157 -8.55 -17.70 -1.56
C HIS A 157 -9.41 -17.33 -2.77
N LEU A 158 -8.90 -17.56 -3.97
CA LEU A 158 -9.65 -17.46 -5.22
C LEU A 158 -9.43 -18.68 -6.11
N ASP A 159 -10.40 -18.95 -6.97
CA ASP A 159 -10.29 -19.90 -8.07
C ASP A 159 -10.00 -19.13 -9.36
N LEU A 160 -8.87 -19.41 -10.00
CA LEU A 160 -8.48 -18.84 -11.30
C LEU A 160 -8.65 -19.89 -12.40
N ALA A 161 -9.42 -19.56 -13.43
CA ALA A 161 -9.45 -20.31 -14.68
C ALA A 161 -8.36 -19.76 -15.62
N LEU A 162 -7.30 -20.53 -15.82
CA LEU A 162 -6.15 -20.16 -16.66
C LEU A 162 -6.52 -20.24 -18.14
N HIS A 163 -6.25 -19.18 -18.90
CA HIS A 163 -6.37 -19.14 -20.35
C HIS A 163 -5.36 -18.14 -20.92
N ASP A 164 -5.22 -18.10 -22.24
CA ASP A 164 -4.31 -17.15 -22.86
C ASP A 164 -4.87 -15.72 -22.81
N PRO A 165 -3.99 -14.68 -22.77
CA PRO A 165 -4.40 -13.28 -22.72
C PRO A 165 -5.34 -12.81 -23.85
N HIS A 166 -5.27 -13.48 -24.99
CA HIS A 166 -6.03 -13.12 -26.20
C HIS A 166 -7.28 -13.99 -26.39
N GLU A 167 -7.54 -14.91 -25.47
CA GLU A 167 -8.71 -15.79 -25.52
C GLU A 167 -9.65 -15.48 -24.36
N PRO A 168 -10.94 -15.20 -24.62
CA PRO A 168 -11.89 -15.08 -23.53
C PRO A 168 -12.05 -16.42 -22.82
N ARG A 169 -12.40 -16.39 -21.54
CA ARG A 169 -12.70 -17.59 -20.75
C ARG A 169 -13.87 -18.38 -21.36
N ARG A 170 -13.57 -19.39 -22.17
CA ARG A 170 -14.48 -20.41 -22.70
C ARG A 170 -14.03 -21.78 -22.24
N VAL A 171 -14.94 -22.74 -22.08
CA VAL A 171 -14.62 -24.10 -21.60
C VAL A 171 -13.44 -24.72 -22.38
N ARG A 172 -13.40 -24.54 -23.70
CA ARG A 172 -12.32 -25.02 -24.58
C ARG A 172 -10.99 -24.27 -24.48
N SER A 173 -11.02 -23.02 -24.00
CA SER A 173 -9.86 -22.13 -23.90
C SER A 173 -9.18 -22.22 -22.53
N VAL A 174 -9.87 -22.79 -21.54
CA VAL A 174 -9.30 -22.98 -20.21
C VAL A 174 -8.27 -24.10 -20.25
N ARG A 175 -7.03 -23.77 -19.89
CA ARG A 175 -5.89 -24.69 -19.84
C ARG A 175 -5.68 -25.33 -18.46
N GLY A 176 -6.38 -24.82 -17.45
CA GLY A 176 -6.36 -25.38 -16.11
C GLY A 176 -7.01 -24.46 -15.09
N PHE A 177 -7.09 -24.95 -13.86
CA PHE A 177 -7.62 -24.20 -12.73
C PHE A 177 -6.56 -24.11 -11.63
N ARG A 178 -6.59 -23.03 -10.86
CA ARG A 178 -5.76 -22.85 -9.66
C ARG A 178 -6.62 -22.32 -8.53
N CYS A 179 -6.54 -22.95 -7.37
CA CYS A 179 -6.98 -22.33 -6.12
C CYS A 179 -5.76 -21.63 -5.51
N ILE A 180 -5.86 -20.32 -5.27
CA ILE A 180 -4.75 -19.46 -4.85
C ILE A 180 -5.15 -18.76 -3.55
N PRO A 181 -4.43 -19.00 -2.43
CA PRO A 181 -4.60 -18.22 -1.21
C PRO A 181 -4.26 -16.74 -1.44
N PHE A 182 -5.00 -15.82 -0.85
CA PHE A 182 -4.72 -14.38 -0.94
C PHE A 182 -3.33 -14.04 -0.41
N ALA A 183 -2.87 -14.74 0.62
CA ALA A 183 -1.51 -14.58 1.17
C ALA A 183 -0.39 -14.93 0.18
N ALA A 184 -0.69 -15.72 -0.86
CA ALA A 184 0.26 -16.06 -1.92
C ALA A 184 0.27 -15.04 -3.07
N LEU A 185 -0.69 -14.12 -3.12
CA LEU A 185 -0.74 -13.06 -4.11
C LEU A 185 0.30 -11.99 -3.77
N SER A 186 1.02 -11.56 -4.80
CA SER A 186 1.84 -10.37 -4.75
C SER A 186 1.11 -9.17 -5.36
N TRP A 187 0.46 -9.40 -6.50
CA TRP A 187 -0.31 -8.38 -7.18
C TRP A 187 -1.38 -8.97 -8.10
N VAL A 188 -2.35 -8.14 -8.44
CA VAL A 188 -3.40 -8.41 -9.44
C VAL A 188 -3.43 -7.23 -10.40
N ARG A 189 -3.27 -7.46 -11.69
CA ARG A 189 -3.53 -6.46 -12.73
C ARG A 189 -4.86 -6.77 -13.37
N VAL A 190 -5.75 -5.78 -13.38
CA VAL A 190 -7.00 -5.86 -14.13
C VAL A 190 -6.65 -5.68 -15.60
N GLU A 191 -6.95 -6.68 -16.42
CA GLU A 191 -6.75 -6.59 -17.85
C GLU A 191 -7.97 -5.92 -18.47
N ASP A 192 -7.74 -5.19 -19.56
CA ASP A 192 -8.85 -4.71 -20.36
C ASP A 192 -9.65 -5.92 -20.83
N GLY A 193 -10.98 -5.83 -20.79
CA GLY A 193 -11.86 -6.84 -21.38
C GLY A 193 -11.72 -6.81 -22.89
N GLY A 194 -10.61 -7.34 -23.40
CA GLY A 194 -10.21 -7.22 -24.78
C GLY A 194 -11.07 -8.10 -25.68
N GLY A 195 -11.78 -7.44 -26.59
CA GLY A 195 -12.28 -8.02 -27.81
C GLY A 195 -12.88 -6.96 -28.73
N VAL A 196 -12.03 -6.44 -29.63
CA VAL A 196 -12.31 -5.69 -30.89
C VAL A 196 -12.14 -4.16 -30.81
N VAL A 197 -11.07 -3.68 -31.47
CA VAL A 197 -11.22 -2.70 -32.57
C VAL A 197 -11.15 -3.50 -33.86
#